data_AF-A0A352NE17-F1
#
_entry.id   AF-A0A352NE17-F1
#
_cell.length_a   1.000
_cell.length_b   1.000
_cell.length_c   1.000
_cell.angle_alpha   90.00
_cell.angle_beta   90.00
_cell.angle_gamma   90.00
#
_symmetry.space_group_name_H-M   'P 1'
#
loop_
_entity.id
_entity.type
_entity.pdbx_description
1 polymer ?
#
loop_
_entity_poly.entity_id
_entity_poly.type
_entity_poly.pdbx_seq_one_letter_code
_entity_poly.pdbx_strand_id
1 'polypeptide(L)'
;MKVYIFEYIEGLTDYYHDGGGLVVVGRDALDVYMRKVKELNDEESEYSKYPVLRELPEPSAVFETTETEERIYIFQDAGCC
;
A
#
# COMPACT_ATOMS: atom_id res chain seq x y z
N MET A 1 4.64 16.53 0.90
CA MET A 1 4.15 15.36 0.15
C MET A 1 2.66 15.21 0.41
N LYS A 2 2.00 14.21 -0.14
CA LYS A 2 0.63 13.85 0.22
C LYS A 2 0.59 12.52 0.95
N VAL A 3 -0.41 12.35 1.80
CA VAL A 3 -0.81 11.06 2.37
C VAL A 3 -2.08 10.63 1.66
N TYR A 4 -2.05 9.47 1.02
CA TYR A 4 -3.17 8.85 0.34
C TYR A 4 -3.63 7.67 1.20
N ILE A 5 -4.92 7.64 1.54
CA ILE A 5 -5.52 6.55 2.33
C ILE A 5 -6.47 5.78 1.42
N PHE A 6 -6.29 4.46 1.38
CA PHE A 6 -7.16 3.51 0.72
C PHE A 6 -7.66 2.53 1.78
N GLU A 7 -8.96 2.56 2.09
CA GLU A 7 -9.52 1.73 3.17
C GLU A 7 -9.58 0.25 2.82
N TYR A 8 -9.84 -0.06 1.55
CA TYR A 8 -9.88 -1.43 1.05
C TYR A 8 -9.38 -1.49 -0.39
N ILE A 9 -8.42 -2.37 -0.63
CA ILE A 9 -7.91 -2.73 -1.95
C ILE A 9 -7.95 -4.25 -2.07
N GLU A 10 -8.75 -4.74 -3.02
CA GLU A 10 -8.83 -6.17 -3.36
C GLU A 10 -7.46 -6.69 -3.78
N GLY A 11 -7.11 -7.91 -3.35
CA GLY A 11 -5.85 -8.54 -3.71
C GLY A 11 -4.61 -7.86 -3.14
N LEU A 12 -4.73 -6.96 -2.15
CA LEU A 12 -3.59 -6.30 -1.48
C LEU A 12 -2.92 -7.18 -0.41
N THR A 13 -3.71 -7.97 0.32
CA THR A 13 -3.23 -8.98 1.28
C THR A 13 -4.13 -10.20 1.23
N ASP A 14 -3.67 -11.34 1.75
CA ASP A 14 -4.41 -12.61 1.80
C ASP A 14 -4.44 -13.24 3.21
N TYR A 15 -4.12 -12.45 4.24
CA TYR A 15 -3.80 -12.99 5.57
C TYR A 15 -5.02 -13.44 6.39
N TYR A 16 -6.25 -13.03 6.03
CA TYR A 16 -7.51 -13.53 6.63
C TYR A 16 -8.69 -13.47 5.66
N HIS A 17 -8.84 -12.33 4.99
CA HIS A 17 -9.70 -12.15 3.82
C HIS A 17 -8.87 -11.60 2.68
N ASP A 18 -9.44 -11.66 1.48
CA ASP A 18 -8.88 -10.95 0.35
C ASP A 18 -8.91 -9.43 0.59
N GLY A 19 -7.79 -8.78 0.33
CA GLY A 19 -7.64 -7.33 0.38
C GLY A 19 -7.09 -6.77 1.69
N GLY A 20 -7.14 -5.45 1.82
CA GLY A 20 -6.61 -4.72 2.98
C GLY A 20 -6.54 -3.22 2.76
N GLY A 21 -6.11 -2.49 3.78
CA GLY A 21 -5.89 -1.05 3.72
C GLY A 21 -4.47 -0.69 3.25
N LEU A 22 -4.34 0.44 2.57
CA LEU A 22 -3.06 1.00 2.14
C LEU A 22 -2.99 2.47 2.55
N VAL A 23 -1.83 2.87 3.07
CA VAL A 23 -1.46 4.28 3.20
C VAL A 23 -0.19 4.51 2.41
N VAL A 24 -0.20 5.50 1.52
CA VAL A 24 0.97 5.92 0.75
C VAL A 24 1.34 7.35 1.12
N VAL A 25 2.60 7.58 1.47
CA VAL A 25 3.17 8.91 1.66
C VAL A 25 4.07 9.21 0.46
N GLY A 26 3.71 10.23 -0.33
CA GLY A 26 4.46 10.53 -1.55
C GLY A 26 3.84 11.61 -2.44
N ARG A 27 4.37 11.78 -3.65
CA ARG A 27 3.82 12.73 -4.65
C ARG A 27 2.82 12.08 -5.60
N ASP A 28 3.02 10.80 -5.88
CA ASP A 28 2.17 9.97 -6.72
C ASP A 28 2.00 8.61 -6.02
N ALA A 29 0.76 8.23 -5.74
CA ALA A 29 0.50 7.05 -4.91
C ALA A 29 0.91 5.75 -5.60
N LEU A 30 0.63 5.63 -6.89
CA LEU A 30 0.87 4.40 -7.65
C LEU A 30 2.36 4.19 -7.89
N ASP A 31 3.07 5.23 -8.33
CA ASP A 31 4.52 5.16 -8.54
C ASP A 31 5.27 4.80 -7.25
N VAL A 32 4.92 5.45 -6.13
CA VAL A 32 5.54 5.18 -4.83
C VAL A 32 5.23 3.76 -4.37
N TYR A 33 3.98 3.31 -4.49
CA TYR A 33 3.60 1.95 -4.15
C TYR A 33 4.39 0.92 -4.97
N MET A 34 4.45 1.06 -6.30
CA MET A 34 5.17 0.14 -7.17
C MET A 34 6.66 0.06 -6.84
N ARG A 35 7.31 1.21 -6.61
CA ARG A 35 8.73 1.25 -6.21
C ARG A 35 8.96 0.57 -4.86
N LYS A 36 8.14 0.90 -3.85
CA LYS A 36 8.30 0.34 -2.49
C LYS A 36 7.98 -1.15 -2.42
N VAL A 37 6.94 -1.62 -3.12
CA VAL A 37 6.64 -3.06 -3.22
C VAL A 37 7.76 -3.80 -3.93
N LYS A 38 8.34 -3.22 -5.00
CA LYS A 38 9.50 -3.80 -5.67
C LYS A 38 10.70 -3.92 -4.72
N GLU A 39 11.02 -2.86 -3.97
CA GLU A 39 12.07 -2.89 -2.95
C GLU A 39 11.83 -4.00 -1.91
N LEU A 40 10.60 -4.11 -1.38
CA LEU A 40 10.23 -5.12 -0.38
C LEU A 40 10.26 -6.56 -0.92
N ASN A 41 10.00 -6.76 -2.21
CA ASN A 41 10.02 -8.07 -2.85
C ASN A 41 11.42 -8.47 -3.36
N ASP A 42 12.28 -7.50 -3.72
CA ASP A 42 13.67 -7.73 -4.16
C ASP A 42 14.62 -8.01 -2.97
N GLU A 43 14.30 -7.55 -1.76
CA GLU A 43 15.03 -7.87 -0.52
C GLU A 43 14.80 -9.35 -0.08
N GLU A 44 15.53 -10.30 -0.69
CA GLU A 44 15.78 -11.71 -0.27
C GLU A 44 14.72 -12.40 0.64
N SER A 45 13.45 -12.24 0.32
CA SER A 45 12.35 -12.97 0.95
C SER A 45 11.95 -14.06 -0.01
N GLU A 46 12.09 -15.34 0.36
CA GLU A 46 11.67 -16.52 -0.44
C GLU A 46 10.17 -16.51 -0.81
N TYR A 47 9.43 -15.48 -0.40
CA TYR A 47 8.04 -15.22 -0.71
C TYR A 47 7.91 -13.73 -1.03
N SER A 48 7.44 -13.36 -2.23
CA SER A 48 6.94 -12.00 -2.46
C SER A 48 5.75 -11.81 -1.53
N LYS A 49 5.94 -11.04 -0.46
CA LYS A 49 4.93 -10.86 0.60
C LYS A 49 3.81 -9.93 0.18
N TYR A 50 4.07 -9.09 -0.82
CA TYR A 50 3.12 -8.08 -1.26
C TYR A 50 2.86 -8.16 -2.77
N PRO A 51 1.59 -8.03 -3.17
CA PRO A 51 1.14 -8.12 -4.56
C PRO A 51 1.61 -6.90 -5.36
N VAL A 52 1.84 -7.08 -6.66
CA VAL A 52 2.15 -5.97 -7.57
C VAL A 52 0.89 -5.52 -8.27
N LEU A 53 0.22 -4.52 -7.70
CA LEU A 53 -0.95 -3.88 -8.30
C LEU A 53 -0.52 -2.95 -9.45
N ARG A 54 -1.26 -2.99 -10.57
CA ARG A 54 -1.03 -2.12 -11.74
C ARG A 54 -1.84 -0.83 -11.69
N GLU A 55 -2.85 -0.80 -10.85
CA GLU A 55 -3.71 0.35 -10.60
C GLU A 55 -4.09 0.38 -9.12
N LEU A 56 -4.33 1.58 -8.59
CA LEU A 56 -4.94 1.78 -7.29
C LEU A 56 -6.33 2.39 -7.53
N PRO A 57 -7.34 2.04 -6.71
CA PRO A 57 -8.62 2.72 -6.76
C PRO A 57 -8.47 4.20 -6.38
N GLU A 58 -9.54 5.00 -6.50
CA GLU A 58 -9.54 6.36 -5.96
C GLU A 58 -9.32 6.32 -4.43
N PRO A 59 -8.45 7.18 -3.86
CA PRO A 59 -8.19 7.20 -2.43
C PRO A 59 -9.43 7.67 -1.65
N SER A 60 -9.74 7.00 -0.54
CA SER A 60 -10.79 7.43 0.40
C SER A 60 -10.51 8.81 0.98
N ALA A 61 -9.22 9.16 1.17
CA ALA A 61 -8.81 10.48 1.64
C ALA A 61 -7.40 10.85 1.15
N VAL A 62 -7.17 12.17 0.99
CA VAL A 62 -5.88 12.74 0.62
C VAL A 62 -5.57 13.95 1.51
N PHE A 63 -4.40 13.95 2.13
CA PHE A 63 -3.93 15.03 3.00
C PHE A 63 -2.58 15.57 2.55
N GLU A 64 -2.35 16.87 2.71
CA GLU A 64 -0.99 17.44 2.61
C GLU A 64 -0.20 17.07 3.87
N THR A 65 1.10 16.79 3.70
CA THR A 65 2.00 16.47 4.81
C THR A 65 3.37 17.12 4.64
N THR A 66 4.00 17.45 5.78
CA THR A 66 5.37 17.95 5.88
C THR A 66 6.43 16.85 5.79
N GLU A 67 6.02 15.57 5.76
CA GLU A 67 6.93 14.45 5.55
C GLU A 67 7.73 14.61 4.25
N THR A 68 9.02 14.30 4.34
CA THR A 68 9.98 14.41 3.23
C THR A 68 10.37 13.05 2.65
N GLU A 69 9.99 11.96 3.30
CA GLU A 69 10.33 10.60 2.89
C GLU A 69 9.10 9.84 2.37
N GLU A 70 9.31 9.07 1.29
CA GLU A 70 8.28 8.22 0.71
C GLU A 70 8.14 6.92 1.51
N ARG A 71 6.89 6.55 1.85
CA ARG A 71 6.59 5.37 2.67
C ARG A 71 5.28 4.72 2.23
N ILE A 72 5.18 3.41 2.46
CA ILE A 72 3.92 2.69 2.37
C ILE A 72 3.65 1.98 3.70
N TYR A 73 2.37 1.92 4.08
CA TYR A 73 1.87 1.11 5.18
C TYR A 73 0.75 0.24 4.65
N ILE A 74 0.90 -1.08 4.80
CA ILE A 74 -0.08 -2.07 4.37
C ILE A 74 -0.74 -2.63 5.63
N PHE A 75 -2.05 -2.51 5.71
CA PHE A 75 -2.88 -3.01 6.79
C PHE A 75 -3.64 -4.22 6.27
N GLN A 76 -3.49 -5.37 6.92
CA GLN A 76 -4.33 -6.53 6.61
C GLN A 76 -5.79 -6.19 6.92
N ASP A 77 -6.72 -6.80 6.19
CA ASP A 77 -8.12 -6.72 6.59
C ASP A 77 -8.25 -7.25 8.02
N ALA A 78 -8.72 -6.40 8.92
CA ALA A 78 -9.06 -6.78 10.29
C ALA A 78 -10.42 -7.49 10.24
N GLY A 79 -10.45 -8.66 9.60
CA GLY A 79 -11.61 -9.53 9.59
C GLY A 79 -12.05 -9.78 11.03
N CYS A 80 -13.30 -9.39 11.35
CA CYS A 80 -13.92 -9.67 12.63
C CYS A 80 -13.76 -11.16 12.97
N CYS A 81 -13.10 -11.47 14.09
CA CYS A 81 -13.32 -12.72 14.82
C CYS A 81 -14.20 -12.45 16.04
#